data_AF-B8HXS2-F1
#
_entry.id   AF-B8HXS2-F1
#
_cell.length_a   1.000
_cell.length_b   1.000
_cell.length_c   1.000
_cell.angle_alpha   90.00
_cell.angle_beta   90.00
_cell.angle_gamma   90.00
#
_symmetry.space_group_name_H-M   'P 1'
#
loop_
_entity.id
_entity.type
_entity.pdbx_description
1 polymer ?
#
loop_
_entity_poly.entity_id
_entity_poly.type
_entity_poly.pdbx_seq_one_letter_code
_entity_poly.pdbx_strand_id
1 'polypeptide(L)'
;MTILYEDPHVICDEDALTINLYYFPLGSKRISYHTIRSLKEETLGLFTGSGRLWGMGITPEWFHFDLQRPLKSKTIVIEEEGNWIKSVITPNDHDRVLQILREQFGSET
;
A
#
# COMPACT_ATOMS: atom_id res chain seq x y z
N MET A 1 8.26 8.18 -17.27
CA MET A 1 8.17 7.82 -15.85
C MET A 1 8.39 9.05 -15.01
N THR A 2 7.28 9.76 -14.78
CA THR A 2 7.21 10.89 -13.86
C THR A 2 6.90 10.36 -12.46
N ILE A 3 7.74 10.68 -11.47
CA ILE A 3 7.49 10.32 -10.07
C ILE A 3 6.55 11.37 -9.46
N LEU A 4 5.40 10.91 -8.94
CA LEU A 4 4.40 11.75 -8.27
C LEU A 4 4.63 11.84 -6.76
N TYR A 5 5.21 10.78 -6.18
CA TYR A 5 5.58 10.66 -4.77
C TYR A 5 6.60 9.54 -4.58
N GLU A 6 7.53 9.70 -3.64
CA GLU A 6 8.48 8.66 -3.25
C GLU A 6 8.84 8.78 -1.77
N ASP A 7 8.83 7.65 -1.08
CA ASP A 7 9.39 7.48 0.26
C ASP A 7 10.06 6.09 0.38
N PRO A 8 10.68 5.73 1.53
CA PRO A 8 11.34 4.44 1.68
C PRO A 8 10.44 3.20 1.48
N HIS A 9 9.12 3.34 1.64
CA HIS A 9 8.16 2.24 1.56
C HIS A 9 7.43 2.19 0.22
N VAL A 10 7.17 3.33 -0.43
CA VAL A 10 6.38 3.37 -1.67
C VAL A 10 6.90 4.39 -2.67
N ILE A 11 6.69 4.09 -3.94
CA ILE A 11 6.89 4.99 -5.07
C ILE A 11 5.58 5.03 -5.86
N CYS A 12 5.01 6.20 -6.06
CA CYS A 12 3.90 6.43 -6.97
C CYS A 12 4.44 7.13 -8.21
N ASP A 13 4.33 6.48 -9.36
CA ASP A 13 4.53 7.13 -10.66
C ASP A 13 3.20 7.29 -11.40
N GLU A 14 3.26 7.67 -12.66
CA GLU A 14 2.09 7.89 -13.52
C GLU A 14 1.34 6.60 -13.89
N ASP A 15 1.96 5.42 -13.79
CA ASP A 15 1.40 4.15 -14.27
C ASP A 15 1.05 3.17 -13.13
N ALA A 16 1.77 3.25 -12.00
CA ALA A 16 1.68 2.27 -10.94
C ALA A 16 2.15 2.77 -9.57
N LEU A 17 1.69 2.04 -8.55
CA LEU A 17 2.28 2.02 -7.22
C LEU A 17 3.36 0.94 -7.16
N THR A 18 4.55 1.29 -6.68
CA THR A 18 5.58 0.33 -6.27
C THR A 18 5.69 0.32 -4.76
N ILE A 19 5.59 -0.87 -4.16
CA ILE A 19 5.71 -1.11 -2.73
C ILE A 19 7.07 -1.73 -2.47
N ASN A 20 7.96 -0.99 -1.82
CA ASN A 20 9.29 -1.43 -1.44
C ASN A 20 9.22 -2.40 -0.27
N LEU A 21 10.18 -3.34 -0.21
CA LEU A 21 10.29 -4.36 0.83
C LEU A 21 8.98 -5.16 1.02
N TYR A 22 8.22 -5.35 -0.06
CA TYR A 22 7.01 -6.17 -0.05
C TYR A 22 7.35 -7.65 0.18
N TYR A 23 8.44 -8.12 -0.45
CA TYR A 23 8.98 -9.48 -0.33
C TYR A 23 10.25 -9.52 0.55
N PHE A 24 10.25 -8.80 1.68
CA PHE A 24 11.40 -8.68 2.60
C PHE A 24 12.17 -10.01 2.80
N PRO A 25 13.53 -10.01 2.76
CA PRO A 25 14.42 -8.86 2.87
C PRO A 25 14.70 -8.08 1.59
N LEU A 26 14.34 -8.62 0.41
CA LEU A 26 14.62 -7.99 -0.88
C LEU A 26 13.44 -8.15 -1.82
N GLY A 27 13.16 -7.11 -2.59
CA GLY A 27 12.13 -7.13 -3.62
C GLY A 27 10.96 -6.22 -3.31
N SER A 28 10.41 -5.68 -4.39
CA SER A 28 9.24 -4.82 -4.40
C SER A 28 8.09 -5.51 -5.11
N LYS A 29 6.88 -5.00 -4.87
CA LYS A 29 5.71 -5.34 -5.67
C LYS A 29 5.27 -4.10 -6.42
N ARG A 30 5.06 -4.22 -7.72
CA ARG A 30 4.51 -3.15 -8.56
C ARG A 30 3.05 -3.48 -8.90
N ILE A 31 2.16 -2.54 -8.67
CA ILE A 31 0.72 -2.65 -8.86
C ILE A 31 0.29 -1.57 -9.83
N SER A 32 -0.09 -1.94 -11.05
CA SER A 32 -0.63 -0.99 -12.02
C SER A 32 -1.98 -0.46 -11.54
N TYR A 33 -2.21 0.84 -11.68
CA TYR A 33 -3.47 1.44 -11.24
C TYR A 33 -4.69 0.82 -11.92
N HIS A 34 -4.57 0.38 -13.19
CA HIS A 34 -5.63 -0.31 -13.94
C HIS A 34 -6.02 -1.68 -13.36
N THR A 35 -5.16 -2.28 -12.53
CA THR A 35 -5.46 -3.56 -11.87
C THR A 35 -6.04 -3.38 -10.48
N ILE A 36 -6.05 -2.16 -9.94
CA ILE A 36 -6.64 -1.88 -8.64
C ILE A 36 -8.15 -1.97 -8.79
N ARG A 37 -8.78 -2.80 -7.97
CA ARG A 37 -10.23 -2.98 -7.90
C ARG A 37 -10.85 -2.09 -6.83
N SER A 38 -10.17 -1.91 -5.70
CA SER A 38 -10.66 -1.07 -4.62
C SER A 38 -9.52 -0.54 -3.75
N LEU A 39 -9.78 0.62 -3.14
CA LEU A 39 -8.91 1.28 -2.17
C LEU A 39 -9.70 1.51 -0.89
N LYS A 40 -9.16 1.09 0.25
CA LYS A 40 -9.78 1.31 1.55
C LYS A 40 -8.79 1.92 2.52
N GLU A 41 -9.19 3.01 3.16
CA GLU A 41 -8.49 3.59 4.28
C GLU A 41 -8.98 2.90 5.57
N GLU A 42 -8.05 2.41 6.38
CA GLU A 42 -8.37 1.77 7.66
C GLU A 42 -7.59 2.38 8.82
N THR A 43 -8.17 2.35 10.01
CA THR A 43 -7.48 2.75 11.25
C THR A 43 -6.61 1.61 11.74
N LEU A 44 -5.35 1.92 12.07
CA LEU A 44 -4.44 0.99 12.72
C LEU A 44 -4.75 0.87 14.21
N GLY A 45 -4.90 -0.36 14.65
CA GLY A 45 -5.05 -0.77 16.04
C GLY A 45 -4.36 -2.11 16.27
N LEU A 46 -4.41 -2.60 17.51
CA LEU A 46 -3.77 -3.89 17.86
C LEU A 46 -4.32 -5.05 17.03
N PHE A 47 -5.62 -5.03 16.75
CA PHE A 47 -6.30 -6.08 15.99
C PHE A 47 -6.23 -5.91 14.47
N THR A 48 -5.90 -4.72 13.96
CA THR A 48 -5.74 -4.43 12.51
C THR A 48 -4.27 -4.36 12.08
N GLY A 49 -3.36 -4.93 12.88
CA GLY A 49 -1.98 -5.17 12.46
C GLY A 49 -0.97 -4.05 12.73
N SER A 50 -1.25 -3.11 13.65
CA SER A 50 -0.27 -2.07 14.05
C SER A 50 1.10 -2.64 14.46
N GLY A 51 1.12 -3.77 15.16
CA GLY A 51 2.36 -4.48 15.55
C GLY A 51 2.93 -5.42 14.49
N ARG A 52 2.28 -5.58 13.32
CA ARG A 52 2.72 -6.49 12.28
C ARG A 52 3.76 -5.80 11.42
N LEU A 53 5.04 -6.14 11.62
CA LEU A 53 6.12 -5.46 10.90
C LEU A 53 6.20 -5.88 9.43
N TRP A 54 5.85 -7.12 9.09
CA TRP A 54 5.83 -7.66 7.72
C TRP A 54 5.00 -8.95 7.64
N GLY A 55 4.54 -9.28 6.43
CA GLY A 55 3.94 -10.57 6.09
C GLY A 55 2.43 -10.60 6.24
N MET A 56 1.87 -11.81 6.18
CA MET A 56 0.43 -12.04 6.18
C MET A 56 -0.23 -11.72 7.53
N GLY A 57 -1.42 -11.11 7.49
CA GLY A 57 -2.34 -10.89 8.60
C GLY A 57 -3.14 -12.14 9.00
N ILE A 58 -4.16 -11.94 9.83
CA ILE A 58 -5.18 -12.97 10.14
C ILE A 58 -6.24 -13.02 9.02
N THR A 59 -6.45 -11.88 8.38
CA THR A 59 -7.15 -11.65 7.11
C THR A 59 -6.21 -11.94 5.93
N PRO A 60 -6.72 -12.03 4.69
CA PRO A 60 -5.90 -12.15 3.47
C PRO A 60 -5.19 -10.81 3.13
N GLU A 61 -4.63 -10.15 4.14
CA GLU A 61 -3.90 -8.88 4.05
C GLU A 61 -2.42 -9.15 4.18
N TRP A 62 -1.62 -8.57 3.29
CA TRP A 62 -0.18 -8.69 3.28
C TRP A 62 0.46 -7.33 3.54
N PHE A 63 1.27 -7.25 4.59
CA PHE A 63 1.91 -6.02 5.04
C PHE A 63 3.35 -5.99 4.54
N HIS A 64 3.77 -4.91 3.88
CA HIS A 64 5.19 -4.70 3.56
C HIS A 64 6.01 -4.49 4.84
N PHE A 65 7.34 -4.58 4.74
CA PHE A 65 8.18 -4.30 5.89
C PHE A 65 8.15 -2.81 6.30
N ASP A 66 7.80 -2.53 7.55
CA ASP A 66 7.80 -1.19 8.15
C ASP A 66 8.01 -1.28 9.67
N LEU A 67 9.18 -0.83 10.15
CA LEU A 67 9.51 -0.76 11.58
C LEU A 67 8.76 0.35 12.33
N GLN A 68 8.29 1.36 11.61
CA GLN A 68 7.58 2.51 12.17
C GLN A 68 6.07 2.32 12.16
N ARG A 69 5.54 1.23 11.58
CA ARG A 69 4.11 0.93 11.55
C ARG A 69 3.40 1.03 12.92
N PRO A 70 3.99 0.58 14.04
CA PRO A 70 3.34 0.74 15.36
C PRO A 70 3.10 2.20 15.77
N LEU A 71 3.79 3.15 15.14
CA LEU A 71 3.65 4.59 15.40
C LEU A 71 2.63 5.27 14.47
N LYS A 72 2.12 4.56 13.47
CA LYS A 72 1.19 5.07 12.46
C LYS A 72 -0.25 4.76 12.89
N SER A 73 -1.18 5.66 12.55
CA SER A 73 -2.60 5.54 12.92
C SER A 73 -3.51 5.03 11.80
N LYS A 74 -3.01 4.97 10.56
CA LYS A 74 -3.81 4.61 9.38
C LYS A 74 -3.03 3.76 8.39
N THR A 75 -3.75 2.95 7.63
CA THR A 75 -3.27 2.13 6.49
C THR A 75 -4.10 2.36 5.26
N ILE A 76 -3.49 2.08 4.11
CA ILE A 76 -4.22 1.96 2.84
C ILE A 76 -4.20 0.49 2.44
N VAL A 77 -5.38 -0.08 2.27
CA VAL A 77 -5.59 -1.45 1.80
C VAL A 77 -5.95 -1.38 0.32
N ILE A 78 -5.22 -2.16 -0.47
CA ILE A 78 -5.32 -2.19 -1.93
C ILE A 78 -5.75 -3.59 -2.34
N GLU A 79 -6.88 -3.66 -3.03
CA GLU A 79 -7.37 -4.90 -3.64
C GLU A 79 -7.11 -4.84 -5.14
N GLU A 80 -6.51 -5.90 -5.68
CA GLU A 80 -6.24 -6.02 -7.12
C GLU A 80 -7.24 -7.00 -7.76
N GLU A 81 -7.58 -6.77 -9.03
CA GLU A 81 -8.39 -7.70 -9.81
C GLU A 81 -7.71 -9.07 -9.91
N GLY A 82 -8.48 -10.14 -9.69
CA GLY A 82 -7.98 -11.51 -9.75
C GLY A 82 -7.01 -11.90 -8.62
N ASN A 83 -6.70 -11.00 -7.68
CA ASN A 83 -5.85 -11.30 -6.54
C ASN A 83 -6.68 -11.32 -5.24
N TRP A 84 -6.61 -12.44 -4.52
CA TRP A 84 -7.29 -12.58 -3.23
C TRP A 84 -6.49 -11.95 -2.06
N ILE A 85 -5.19 -11.72 -2.25
CA ILE A 85 -4.32 -11.06 -1.28
C ILE A 85 -4.40 -9.56 -1.44
N LYS A 86 -4.77 -8.87 -0.35
CA LYS A 86 -4.85 -7.42 -0.26
C LYS A 86 -3.51 -6.86 0.20
N SER A 87 -2.97 -5.89 -0.52
CA SER A 87 -1.71 -5.24 -0.13
C SER A 87 -2.02 -4.13 0.87
N VAL A 88 -1.37 -4.16 2.03
CA VAL A 88 -1.53 -3.13 3.07
C VAL A 88 -0.27 -2.29 3.13
N ILE A 89 -0.43 -0.98 2.91
CA ILE A 89 0.68 -0.02 2.91
C ILE A 89 0.55 1.03 4.00
N THR A 90 1.70 1.47 4.46
CA THR A 90 1.87 2.52 5.47
C THR A 90 2.90 3.53 4.99
N PRO A 91 2.58 4.35 3.96
CA PRO A 91 3.48 5.43 3.51
C PRO A 91 3.74 6.45 4.63
N ASN A 92 4.77 7.26 4.47
CA ASN A 92 5.11 8.34 5.40
C ASN A 92 4.12 9.50 5.30
N ASP A 93 3.74 9.90 4.09
CA ASP A 93 2.65 10.86 3.84
C ASP A 93 1.39 10.12 3.38
N HIS A 94 0.58 9.72 4.36
CA HIS A 94 -0.64 8.94 4.13
C HIS A 94 -1.63 9.64 3.21
N ASP A 95 -1.93 10.91 3.50
CA ASP A 95 -2.98 11.64 2.80
C ASP A 95 -2.55 11.93 1.36
N ARG A 96 -1.28 12.25 1.13
CA ARG A 96 -0.75 12.47 -0.22
C ARG A 96 -0.81 11.21 -1.08
N VAL A 97 -0.39 10.06 -0.55
CA VAL A 97 -0.41 8.79 -1.29
C VAL A 97 -1.85 8.36 -1.56
N LEU A 98 -2.75 8.47 -0.57
CA LEU A 98 -4.16 8.14 -0.75
C LEU A 98 -4.82 9.02 -1.82
N GLN A 99 -4.48 10.31 -1.86
CA GLN A 99 -4.95 11.23 -2.91
C GLN A 99 -4.48 10.76 -4.30
N ILE A 100 -3.18 10.50 -4.48
CA ILE A 100 -2.62 10.03 -5.77
C ILE A 100 -3.31 8.73 -6.19
N LEU A 101 -3.45 7.76 -5.28
CA LEU A 101 -4.11 6.49 -5.58
C LEU A 101 -5.55 6.70 -6.03
N ARG A 102 -6.32 7.60 -5.38
CA ARG A 102 -7.70 7.92 -5.78
C ARG A 102 -7.77 8.60 -7.15
N GLU A 103 -6.87 9.54 -7.42
CA GLU A 103 -6.79 10.22 -8.71
C GLU A 103 -6.47 9.23 -9.84
N GLN A 104 -5.50 8.33 -9.62
CA GLN A 104 -5.06 7.38 -10.65
C GLN A 104 -6.01 6.20 -10.84
N PHE A 105 -6.58 5.65 -9.77
CA PHE A 105 -7.60 4.59 -9.84
C PHE A 105 -8.93 5.09 -10.40
N GLY A 106 -9.34 6.32 -10.08
CA GLY A 106 -10.62 6.91 -10.51
C GLY A 106 -10.58 7.63 -11.86
N SER A 107 -9.41 7.77 -12.48
CA SER A 107 -9.30 8.30 -13.83
C SER A 107 -9.67 7.22 -14.84
N GLU A 108 -10.93 7.15 -15.23
CA GLU A 108 -11.34 6.49 -16.46
C GLU A 108 -10.71 7.25 -17.64
N THR A 109 -9.70 6.66 -18.30
CA THR A 109 -9.30 7.07 -19.67
C THR A 109 -10.39 6.75 -20.67
#